data_AF-A0A929ZVM5-F1
#
_entry.id   AF-A0A929ZVM5-F1
#
_cell.length_a   1.000
_cell.length_b   1.000
_cell.length_c   1.000
_cell.angle_alpha   90.00
_cell.angle_beta   90.00
_cell.angle_gamma   90.00
#
_symmetry.space_group_name_H-M   'P 1'
#
loop_
_entity.id
_entity.type
_entity.pdbx_description
1 polymer ?
#
loop_
_entity_poly.entity_id
_entity_poly.type
_entity_poly.pdbx_seq_one_letter_code
_entity_poly.pdbx_strand_id
1 'polypeptide(L)' 'FRVEHQKFNAAPIKIGKNCWLGSNVIVLKGVTIGDNVIIGAGCVIYKDIPSNSMIINKQEHIVKNF' A
#
# COMPACT_ATOMS: atom_id res chain seq x y z
N PHE A 1 -25.90 12.04 -17.36
CA PHE A 1 -24.55 12.29 -16.80
C PHE A 1 -23.52 11.91 -17.85
N ARG A 2 -22.81 12.90 -18.40
CA ARG A 2 -21.80 12.67 -19.44
C ARG A 2 -20.44 12.69 -18.76
N VAL A 3 -19.82 11.52 -18.63
CA VAL A 3 -18.45 11.41 -18.12
C VAL A 3 -17.55 11.79 -19.29
N GLU A 4 -17.00 13.00 -19.26
CA GLU A 4 -15.93 13.36 -20.19
C GLU A 4 -14.73 12.45 -19.95
N HIS A 5 -13.97 12.13 -20.99
CA HIS A 5 -12.68 11.44 -20.88
C HIS A 5 -11.67 12.37 -20.19
N GLN A 6 -11.83 12.57 -18.89
CA GLN A 6 -10.82 13.25 -18.08
C GLN A 6 -9.60 12.36 -18.01
N LYS A 7 -8.43 12.94 -18.28
CA LYS A 7 -7.14 12.25 -18.15
C LYS A 7 -7.04 11.65 -16.75
N PHE A 8 -6.75 10.35 -16.66
CA PHE A 8 -6.49 9.70 -15.39
C PHE A 8 -5.38 10.45 -14.65
N ASN A 9 -5.65 10.87 -13.42
CA ASN A 9 -4.63 11.48 -12.58
C ASN A 9 -3.73 10.35 -12.05
N ALA A 10 -2.61 10.13 -12.74
CA ALA A 10 -1.65 9.06 -12.50
C ALA A 10 -0.27 9.61 -12.11
N ALA A 11 0.45 8.85 -11.29
CA ALA A 11 1.84 9.11 -10.93
C ALA A 11 2.55 7.76 -10.73
N PRO A 12 3.85 7.65 -11.05
CA PRO A 12 4.58 6.40 -10.96
C PRO A 12 4.65 5.90 -9.51
N ILE A 13 4.63 4.59 -9.35
CA ILE A 13 4.93 3.92 -8.09
C ILE A 13 6.34 3.33 -8.23
N LYS A 14 7.19 3.55 -7.23
CA LYS A 14 8.54 2.99 -7.19
C LYS A 14 8.61 1.97 -6.07
N ILE A 15 9.05 0.75 -6.38
CA ILE A 15 9.27 -0.30 -5.39
C ILE A 15 10.74 -0.72 -5.46
N GLY A 16 11.42 -0.66 -4.32
CA GLY A 16 12.81 -1.06 -4.18
C GLY A 16 13.01 -2.57 -4.31
N LYS A 17 14.27 -2.99 -4.21
CA LYS A 17 14.69 -4.39 -4.27
C LYS A 17 14.32 -5.13 -3.00
N ASN A 18 14.11 -6.45 -3.12
CA ASN A 18 13.88 -7.37 -1.99
C ASN A 18 12.68 -6.98 -1.10
N CYS A 19 11.66 -6.35 -1.69
CA CYS A 19 10.42 -6.06 -0.97
C CYS A 19 9.51 -7.30 -0.93
N TRP A 20 8.83 -7.50 0.20
CA TRP A 20 7.76 -8.48 0.32
C TRP A 20 6.43 -7.76 0.59
N LEU A 21 5.48 -7.94 -0.32
CA LEU A 21 4.13 -7.39 -0.21
C LEU A 21 3.15 -8.53 0.05
N GLY A 22 2.47 -8.48 1.19
CA GLY A 22 1.43 -9.43 1.54
C GLY A 22 0.21 -9.34 0.62
N SER A 23 -0.70 -10.29 0.78
CA SER A 23 -1.93 -10.34 -0.01
C SER A 23 -2.79 -9.09 0.17
N ASN A 24 -3.45 -8.66 -0.92
CA ASN A 24 -4.39 -7.54 -0.91
C ASN A 24 -3.79 -6.19 -0.42
N VAL A 25 -2.53 -5.93 -0.74
CA VAL A 25 -1.90 -4.62 -0.54
C VAL A 25 -2.31 -3.66 -1.64
N ILE A 26 -2.66 -2.43 -1.26
CA ILE A 26 -2.97 -1.32 -2.18
C ILE A 26 -1.89 -0.27 -2.06
N VAL A 27 -1.27 0.14 -3.17
CA VAL A 27 -0.28 1.22 -3.22
C VAL A 27 -0.85 2.37 -4.04
N LEU A 28 -0.95 3.55 -3.44
CA LEU A 28 -1.43 4.74 -4.13
C LEU A 28 -0.35 5.31 -5.06
N LYS A 29 -0.79 5.96 -6.13
CA LYS A 29 0.08 6.64 -7.10
C LYS A 29 1.07 7.60 -6.41
N GLY A 30 2.28 7.69 -6.95
CA GLY A 30 3.31 8.62 -6.48
C GLY A 30 4.12 8.12 -5.29
N VAL A 31 3.77 6.98 -4.69
CA VAL A 31 4.51 6.40 -3.57
C VAL A 31 5.85 5.79 -4.01
N THR A 32 6.87 6.02 -3.20
CA THR A 32 8.18 5.35 -3.25
C THR A 32 8.37 4.44 -2.04
N ILE A 33 8.66 3.17 -2.31
CA ILE A 33 8.98 2.15 -1.32
C ILE A 33 10.47 1.83 -1.46
N GLY A 34 11.24 1.99 -0.38
CA GLY A 34 12.67 1.68 -0.34
C GLY A 34 12.99 0.19 -0.46
N ASP A 35 14.28 -0.15 -0.38
CA ASP A 35 14.75 -1.53 -0.45
C ASP A 35 14.46 -2.30 0.86
N ASN A 36 14.32 -3.62 0.76
CA ASN A 36 14.16 -4.53 1.91
C ASN A 36 12.93 -4.18 2.80
N VAL A 37 11.83 -3.73 2.20
CA VAL A 37 10.59 -3.40 2.91
C VAL A 37 9.65 -4.60 2.99
N ILE A 38 9.04 -4.81 4.16
CA ILE A 38 7.96 -5.79 4.36
C ILE A 38 6.63 -5.05 4.54
N ILE A 39 5.61 -5.42 3.78
CA ILE A 39 4.26 -4.87 3.87
C ILE A 39 3.29 -6.00 4.20
N GLY A 40 2.64 -5.93 5.36
CA GLY A 40 1.63 -6.87 5.80
C GLY A 40 0.40 -6.90 4.88
N ALA A 41 -0.36 -7.99 4.97
CA ALA A 41 -1.58 -8.16 4.19
C ALA A 41 -2.61 -7.06 4.49
N GLY A 42 -3.35 -6.63 3.46
CA GLY A 42 -4.42 -5.64 3.61
C GLY A 42 -3.95 -4.21 3.92
N CYS A 43 -2.66 -3.89 3.78
CA CYS A 43 -2.16 -2.52 3.96
C CYS A 43 -2.56 -1.61 2.80
N VAL A 44 -2.84 -0.34 3.12
CA VAL A 44 -3.01 0.74 2.14
C VAL A 44 -1.85 1.72 2.29
N ILE A 45 -0.99 1.81 1.28
CA ILE A 45 0.20 2.65 1.29
C ILE A 45 -0.07 3.95 0.55
N TYR A 46 -0.08 5.06 1.29
CA TYR A 46 -0.37 6.40 0.79
C TYR A 46 0.77 7.40 1.05
N LYS A 47 1.90 6.93 1.60
CA LYS A 47 3.12 7.69 1.88
C LYS A 47 4.34 6.84 1.55
N ASP A 48 5.44 7.51 1.26
CA ASP A 48 6.73 6.85 1.02
C ASP A 48 7.17 6.03 2.23
N ILE A 49 7.82 4.90 1.97
CA ILE A 49 8.34 3.99 2.99
C ILE A 49 9.87 3.94 2.86
N PRO A 50 10.64 4.25 3.92
CA PRO A 50 12.09 4.15 3.88
C PRO A 50 12.55 2.68 3.81
N SER A 51 13.75 2.46 3.25
CA SER A 51 14.37 1.13 3.19
C SER A 51 14.48 0.48 4.58
N ASN A 52 14.51 -0.85 4.63
CA ASN A 52 14.63 -1.67 5.85
C ASN A 52 13.49 -1.43 6.87
N SER A 53 12.28 -1.18 6.37
CA SER A 53 11.09 -0.92 7.19
C SER A 53 10.06 -2.04 7.10
N MET A 54 9.22 -2.16 8.12
CA MET A 54 8.05 -3.05 8.11
C MET A 54 6.78 -2.25 8.36
N ILE A 55 5.78 -2.41 7.49
CA ILE A 55 4.45 -1.83 7.63
C ILE A 55 3.45 -2.96 7.89
N ILE A 56 2.65 -2.82 8.93
CA ILE A 56 1.58 -3.76 9.27
C ILE A 56 0.24 -3.04 9.36
N ASN A 57 -0.82 -3.71 8.93
CA ASN A 57 -2.18 -3.32 9.24
C ASN A 57 -2.58 -4.04 10.53
N LYS A 58 -2.67 -3.32 11.64
CA LYS A 58 -3.12 -3.88 12.92
C LYS A 58 -4.64 -3.92 12.94
N GLN A 59 -5.21 -5.11 12.71
CA GLN A 59 -6.62 -5.39 12.93
C GLN A 59 -6.80 -6.06 14.28
N GLU A 60 -7.74 -5.58 15.09
CA GLU A 60 -8.12 -6.23 16.33
C GLU A 60 -9.47 -6.92 16.13
N HIS A 61 -9.50 -8.25 16.25
CA HIS A 61 -10.74 -8.99 16.23
C HIS A 61 -11.46 -8.82 17.56
N ILE A 62 -12.58 -8.09 17.54
CA ILE A 62 -13.48 -8.01 18.68
C ILE A 62 -14.40 -9.22 18.61
N VAL A 63 -14.09 -10.25 19.41
CA VAL A 63 -14.95 -11.42 19.56
C VAL A 63 -16.03 -11.11 20.58
N LYS A 64 -17.29 -11.07 20.15
CA LYS A 64 -18.45 -11.05 21.05
C LYS A 64 -19.08 -12.44 21.06
N ASN A 65 -19.16 -13.03 22.25
CA ASN A 65 -19.95 -14.22 22.48
C ASN A 65 -21.39 -13.79 22.81
N PHE A 66 -22.37 -14.54 22.33
CA PHE A 66 -23.79 -14.35 22.67
C PHE A 66 -24.10 -14.98 24.02
#